data_AF-A0A7W0R1P0-F1
#
_entry.id   AF-A0A7W0R1P0-F1
#
_cell.length_a   1.000
_cell.length_b   1.000
_cell.length_c   1.000
_cell.angle_alpha   90.00
_cell.angle_beta   90.00
_cell.angle_gamma   90.00
#
_symmetry.space_group_name_H-M   'P 1'
#
loop_
_entity.id
_entity.type
_entity.pdbx_description
1 polymer ?
#
loop_
_entity_poly.entity_id
_entity_poly.type
_entity_poly.pdbx_seq_one_letter_code
_entity_poly.pdbx_strand_id
1 'polypeptide(L)'
;MEREERGGYDRFQFRPGADLDDDGCDTRSEVLNRDTLDPAGGACPVLAGSWRSAYDGLVVTDLRAVEIDHVVSLKEAWDSGAWSWTSAQRVAFANDLIDVRTLRAVTAGTNQAKGDRDPSN
;
A
#
# COMPACT_ATOMS: atom_id res chain seq x y z
N MET A 1 -8.53 -28.36 -13.52
CA MET A 1 -7.76 -28.58 -12.27
C MET A 1 -6.82 -27.39 -12.18
N GLU A 2 -7.23 -26.33 -11.47
CA GLU A 2 -6.45 -25.10 -11.35
C GLU A 2 -5.25 -25.37 -10.45
N ARG A 3 -4.05 -25.12 -10.98
CA ARG A 3 -2.78 -25.39 -10.32
C ARG A 3 -2.56 -24.28 -9.30
N GLU A 4 -2.91 -24.52 -8.04
CA GLU A 4 -2.42 -23.73 -6.92
C GLU A 4 -0.89 -23.85 -6.85
N GLU A 5 -0.17 -22.98 -7.56
CA GLU A 5 1.26 -22.67 -7.33
C GLU A 5 1.43 -21.85 -6.03
N ARG A 6 0.78 -22.27 -4.93
CA ARG A 6 0.67 -21.53 -3.67
C ARG A 6 1.89 -21.64 -2.74
N GLY A 7 2.98 -22.25 -3.19
CA GLY A 7 4.16 -22.51 -2.35
C GLY A 7 5.34 -21.60 -2.67
N GLY A 8 5.30 -20.32 -2.29
CA GLY A 8 6.45 -19.43 -2.52
C GLY A 8 6.21 -17.94 -2.32
N TYR A 9 4.96 -17.51 -2.13
CA TYR A 9 4.66 -16.12 -1.82
C TYR A 9 5.30 -15.71 -0.50
N ASP A 10 6.17 -14.71 -0.55
CA ASP A 10 6.67 -14.01 0.61
C ASP A 10 6.54 -12.50 0.37
N ARG A 11 5.72 -11.84 1.20
CA ARG A 11 5.54 -10.38 1.24
C ARG A 11 6.86 -9.63 1.23
N PHE A 12 7.88 -10.13 1.92
CA PHE A 12 9.16 -9.44 2.05
C PHE A 12 9.94 -9.36 0.72
N GLN A 13 9.62 -10.23 -0.24
CA GLN A 13 10.21 -10.17 -1.60
C GLN A 13 9.82 -8.91 -2.37
N PHE A 14 8.76 -8.23 -1.94
CA PHE A 14 8.29 -6.96 -2.50
C PHE A 14 8.88 -5.74 -1.81
N ARG A 15 9.50 -5.88 -0.63
CA ARG A 15 10.04 -4.77 0.20
C ARG A 15 9.09 -3.55 0.26
N PRO A 16 7.84 -3.72 0.74
CA PRO A 16 6.90 -2.60 0.84
C PRO A 16 7.38 -1.58 1.88
N GLY A 17 7.14 -0.29 1.63
CA GLY A 17 7.60 0.79 2.50
C GLY A 17 9.09 1.09 2.33
N ALA A 18 9.63 0.83 1.14
CA ALA A 18 10.97 1.30 0.80
C ALA A 18 10.93 2.81 0.52
N ASP A 19 12.00 3.49 0.89
CA ASP A 19 12.38 4.79 0.35
C ASP A 19 13.19 4.50 -0.93
N LEU A 20 12.61 4.77 -2.10
CA LEU A 20 13.19 4.39 -3.40
C LEU A 20 13.99 5.52 -4.06
N ASP A 21 13.70 6.77 -3.69
CA ASP A 21 14.36 7.97 -4.17
C ASP A 21 15.35 8.57 -3.15
N ASP A 22 15.48 7.95 -1.96
CA ASP A 22 16.45 8.29 -0.90
C ASP A 22 16.29 9.73 -0.41
N ASP A 23 15.03 10.19 -0.33
CA ASP A 23 14.68 11.56 0.08
C ASP A 23 14.34 11.66 1.59
N GLY A 24 14.33 10.52 2.30
CA GLY A 24 14.00 10.42 3.72
C GLY A 24 12.53 10.10 4.00
N CYS A 25 11.71 9.93 2.96
CA CYS A 25 10.32 9.52 3.05
C CYS A 25 10.14 8.09 2.56
N ASP A 26 9.67 7.20 3.44
CA ASP A 26 9.23 5.89 2.98
C ASP A 26 7.93 6.02 2.15
N THR A 27 7.67 5.00 1.32
CA THR A 27 6.43 4.98 0.50
C THR A 27 5.16 5.20 1.32
N ARG A 28 5.13 4.77 2.60
CA ARG A 28 3.99 5.05 3.48
C ARG A 28 3.83 6.55 3.70
N SER A 29 4.90 7.23 4.08
CA SER A 29 4.92 8.66 4.36
C SER A 29 4.59 9.47 3.10
N GLU A 30 5.12 9.06 1.95
CA GLU A 30 4.79 9.65 0.64
C GLU A 30 3.29 9.59 0.35
N VAL A 31 2.67 8.41 0.51
CA VAL A 31 1.22 8.27 0.29
C VAL A 31 0.41 9.07 1.30
N LEU A 32 0.83 9.10 2.58
CA LEU A 32 0.14 9.89 3.60
C LEU A 32 0.24 11.40 3.32
N ASN A 33 1.39 11.89 2.86
CA ASN A 33 1.57 13.28 2.44
C ASN A 33 0.73 13.61 1.20
N ARG A 34 0.64 12.68 0.24
CA ARG A 34 -0.16 12.84 -0.97
C ARG A 34 -1.67 12.85 -0.71
N ASP A 35 -2.15 11.96 0.16
CA ASP A 35 -3.59 11.73 0.39
C ASP A 35 -4.16 12.57 1.56
N THR A 36 -3.34 13.37 2.26
CA THR A 36 -3.83 14.21 3.35
C THR A 36 -4.77 15.30 2.85
N LEU A 37 -5.87 15.52 3.58
CA LEU A 37 -6.79 16.64 3.39
C LEU A 37 -6.29 17.91 4.09
N ASP A 38 -5.32 17.76 5.01
CA ASP A 38 -4.71 18.87 5.76
C ASP A 38 -3.18 18.76 5.64
N PRO A 39 -2.56 19.42 4.65
CA PRO A 39 -1.12 19.37 4.41
C PRO A 39 -0.40 20.28 5.42
N ALA A 40 -0.36 19.85 6.68
CA ALA A 40 0.39 20.51 7.74
C ALA A 40 1.90 20.20 7.64
N GLY A 41 2.52 20.60 6.52
CA GLY A 41 3.96 20.49 6.25
C GLY A 41 4.42 19.06 5.99
N GLY A 42 4.83 18.76 4.75
CA GLY A 42 5.30 17.45 4.27
C GLY A 42 6.61 16.99 4.92
N ALA A 43 6.60 16.78 6.23
CA ALA A 43 7.69 16.22 6.99
C ALA A 43 7.56 14.69 7.03
N CYS A 44 8.69 14.00 6.89
CA CYS A 44 8.80 12.56 7.05
C CYS A 44 9.59 12.22 8.33
N PRO A 45 9.08 11.33 9.19
CA PRO A 45 7.80 10.64 9.06
C PRO A 45 6.61 11.58 9.28
N VAL A 46 5.48 11.28 8.65
CA VAL A 46 4.23 12.03 8.85
C VAL A 46 3.77 11.91 10.30
N LEU A 47 3.57 13.05 10.98
CA LEU A 47 3.24 13.10 12.42
C LEU A 47 1.77 13.42 12.71
N ALA A 48 1.07 14.06 11.77
CA ALA A 48 -0.33 14.40 11.88
C ALA A 48 -0.92 14.67 10.49
N GLY A 49 -2.24 14.60 10.39
CA GLY A 49 -2.98 14.86 9.17
C GLY A 49 -4.43 14.40 9.29
N SER A 50 -5.16 14.49 8.18
CA SER A 50 -6.49 13.92 8.07
C SER A 50 -6.63 13.24 6.71
N TRP A 51 -7.15 12.01 6.69
CA TRP A 51 -7.24 11.20 5.47
C TRP A 51 -8.66 10.72 5.29
N ARG A 52 -9.14 10.72 4.04
CA ARG A 52 -10.38 10.04 3.68
C ARG A 52 -10.05 8.64 3.20
N SER A 53 -10.52 7.65 3.95
CA SER A 53 -10.38 6.24 3.59
C SER A 53 -11.06 5.94 2.25
N ALA A 54 -10.32 5.29 1.34
CA ALA A 54 -10.82 4.98 0.01
C ALA A 54 -11.96 3.94 0.00
N TYR A 55 -12.10 3.12 1.05
CA TYR A 55 -13.04 2.00 1.08
C TYR A 55 -14.35 2.28 1.79
N ASP A 56 -14.33 3.01 2.90
CA ASP A 56 -15.53 3.33 3.69
C ASP A 56 -15.87 4.84 3.69
N GLY A 57 -15.02 5.67 3.08
CA GLY A 57 -15.22 7.11 2.97
C GLY A 57 -15.05 7.87 4.30
N LEU A 58 -14.69 7.20 5.39
CA LEU A 58 -14.51 7.80 6.70
C LEU A 58 -13.28 8.72 6.70
N VAL A 59 -13.39 9.85 7.41
CA VAL A 59 -12.25 10.74 7.67
C VAL A 59 -11.59 10.31 8.97
N VAL A 60 -10.28 10.06 8.91
CA VAL A 60 -9.46 9.59 10.02
C VAL A 60 -8.34 10.58 10.27
N THR A 61 -8.10 10.92 11.54
CA THR A 61 -7.01 11.81 11.97
C THR A 61 -5.96 11.09 12.83
N ASP A 62 -6.29 9.93 13.37
CA ASP A 62 -5.34 9.09 14.09
C ASP A 62 -4.46 8.32 13.10
N LEU A 63 -3.16 8.60 13.12
CA LEU A 63 -2.16 7.92 12.30
C LEU A 63 -2.11 6.40 12.52
N ARG A 64 -2.53 5.91 13.69
CA ARG A 64 -2.60 4.47 13.99
C ARG A 64 -3.83 3.81 13.36
N ALA A 65 -4.85 4.59 13.03
CA ALA A 65 -6.08 4.10 12.44
C ALA A 65 -6.09 4.21 10.90
N VAL A 66 -5.04 4.79 10.30
CA VAL A 66 -4.84 4.86 8.85
C VAL A 66 -3.72 3.91 8.41
N GLU A 67 -4.00 3.13 7.38
CA GLU A 67 -3.05 2.24 6.72
C GLU A 67 -2.97 2.58 5.23
N ILE A 68 -1.86 2.23 4.60
CA ILE A 68 -1.70 2.31 3.15
C ILE A 68 -1.91 0.92 2.60
N ASP A 69 -2.98 0.74 1.83
CA ASP A 69 -3.30 -0.54 1.21
C ASP A 69 -2.92 -0.56 -0.27
N HIS A 70 -2.47 -1.73 -0.71
CA HIS A 70 -2.35 -2.06 -2.12
C HIS A 70 -3.74 -2.45 -2.64
N VAL A 71 -4.33 -1.59 -3.48
CA VAL A 71 -5.66 -1.84 -4.07
C VAL A 71 -5.67 -3.19 -4.78
N VAL A 72 -4.65 -3.50 -5.57
CA VAL A 72 -4.35 -4.88 -5.97
C VAL A 72 -3.37 -5.45 -4.95
N SER A 73 -3.80 -6.43 -4.16
CA SER A 73 -2.96 -6.98 -3.09
C SER A 73 -1.67 -7.61 -3.65
N LEU A 74 -0.59 -7.61 -2.86
CA LEU A 74 0.68 -8.23 -3.27
C LEU A 74 0.53 -9.73 -3.54
N LYS A 75 -0.35 -10.40 -2.78
CA LYS A 75 -0.68 -11.80 -2.98
C LYS A 75 -1.46 -12.02 -4.29
N GLU A 76 -2.41 -11.16 -4.61
CA GLU A 76 -3.13 -11.24 -5.87
C GLU A 76 -2.18 -11.01 -7.05
N ALA A 77 -1.29 -10.01 -6.96
CA ALA A 77 -0.25 -9.81 -7.96
C ALA A 77 0.62 -11.07 -8.12
N TRP A 78 0.98 -11.73 -7.02
CA TRP A 78 1.71 -13.01 -7.05
C TRP A 78 0.95 -14.11 -7.77
N ASP A 79 -0.30 -14.37 -7.36
CA ASP A 79 -1.14 -15.42 -7.93
C ASP A 79 -1.43 -15.16 -9.43
N SER A 80 -1.48 -13.88 -9.83
CA SER A 80 -1.63 -13.42 -11.21
C SER A 80 -0.34 -13.40 -12.04
N GLY A 81 0.82 -13.77 -11.48
CA GLY A 81 2.06 -13.96 -12.24
C GLY A 81 3.30 -13.22 -11.72
N ALA A 82 3.20 -12.41 -10.66
CA ALA A 82 4.36 -11.70 -10.09
C ALA A 82 5.41 -12.63 -9.48
N TRP A 83 5.09 -13.93 -9.33
CA TRP A 83 6.07 -14.96 -9.00
C TRP A 83 7.22 -15.03 -10.02
N SER A 84 6.97 -14.70 -11.30
CA SER A 84 8.00 -14.72 -12.34
C SER A 84 8.73 -13.39 -12.50
N TRP A 85 8.36 -12.36 -11.73
CA TRP A 85 8.99 -11.05 -11.82
C TRP A 85 10.41 -11.07 -11.25
N THR A 86 11.23 -10.15 -11.73
CA THR A 86 12.49 -9.81 -11.08
C THR A 86 12.23 -9.14 -9.72
N SER A 87 13.22 -9.17 -8.82
CA SER A 87 13.11 -8.46 -7.55
C SER A 87 12.87 -6.95 -7.73
N ALA A 88 13.48 -6.33 -8.76
CA ALA A 88 13.27 -4.92 -9.06
C ALA A 88 11.81 -4.61 -9.45
N GLN A 89 11.18 -5.46 -10.25
CA GLN A 89 9.77 -5.30 -10.64
C GLN A 89 8.82 -5.43 -9.44
N ARG A 90 9.07 -6.40 -8.53
CA ARG A 90 8.28 -6.53 -7.30
C ARG A 90 8.40 -5.31 -6.41
N VAL A 91 9.62 -4.80 -6.23
CA VAL A 91 9.89 -3.59 -5.44
C VAL A 91 9.22 -2.36 -6.05
N ALA A 92 9.30 -2.20 -7.38
CA ALA A 92 8.66 -1.08 -8.08
C ALA A 92 7.13 -1.13 -7.93
N PHE A 93 6.51 -2.31 -8.08
CA PHE A 93 5.07 -2.48 -7.92
C PHE A 93 4.60 -2.16 -6.49
N ALA A 94 5.30 -2.66 -5.48
CA ALA A 94 4.89 -2.49 -4.09
C ALA A 94 5.08 -1.06 -3.56
N ASN A 95 5.88 -0.26 -4.25
CA ASN A 95 6.22 1.11 -3.88
C ASN A 95 5.85 2.10 -5.01
N ASP A 96 4.86 1.76 -5.84
CA ASP A 96 4.45 2.60 -6.97
C ASP A 96 3.72 3.85 -6.49
N LEU A 97 4.40 5.00 -6.58
CA LEU A 97 3.85 6.32 -6.29
C LEU A 97 3.35 7.05 -7.55
N ILE A 98 3.64 6.52 -8.75
CA ILE A 98 3.30 7.16 -10.03
C ILE A 98 1.79 6.98 -10.30
N ASP A 99 1.26 5.77 -10.10
CA ASP A 99 -0.16 5.52 -10.21
C ASP A 99 -0.86 5.68 -8.86
N VAL A 100 -1.54 6.81 -8.66
CA VAL A 100 -2.26 7.14 -7.42
C VAL A 100 -3.38 6.16 -7.03
N ARG A 101 -3.70 5.19 -7.89
CA ARG A 101 -4.72 4.17 -7.65
C ARG A 101 -4.15 2.91 -7.00
N THR A 102 -2.84 2.67 -7.07
CA THR A 102 -2.22 1.42 -6.58
C THR A 102 -2.13 1.38 -5.07
N LEU A 103 -1.74 2.51 -4.46
CA LEU A 103 -1.60 2.69 -3.02
C LEU A 103 -2.61 3.72 -2.53
N ARG A 104 -3.41 3.40 -1.51
CA ARG A 104 -4.46 4.30 -0.98
C ARG A 104 -4.46 4.33 0.53
N ALA A 105 -4.69 5.52 1.10
CA ALA A 105 -5.04 5.63 2.51
C ALA A 105 -6.41 5.00 2.79
N VAL A 106 -6.46 4.08 3.75
CA VAL A 106 -7.67 3.36 4.18
C VAL A 106 -7.71 3.24 5.70
N THR A 107 -8.89 3.00 6.26
CA THR A 107 -9.01 2.64 7.68
C THR A 107 -8.35 1.30 7.95
N ALA A 108 -7.60 1.18 9.05
CA ALA A 108 -6.94 -0.07 9.44
C ALA A 108 -7.93 -1.25 9.52
N GLY A 109 -9.15 -1.00 10.01
CA GLY A 109 -10.20 -2.02 10.08
C GLY A 109 -10.64 -2.56 8.71
N THR A 110 -10.80 -1.69 7.70
CA THR A 110 -11.18 -2.14 6.35
C THR A 110 -10.02 -2.84 5.65
N ASN A 111 -8.79 -2.37 5.85
CA ASN A 111 -7.60 -3.03 5.33
C ASN A 111 -7.43 -4.45 5.88
N GLN A 112 -7.56 -4.62 7.19
CA GLN A 112 -7.47 -5.92 7.85
C GLN A 112 -8.61 -6.85 7.44
N ALA A 113 -9.82 -6.32 7.23
CA ALA A 113 -10.96 -7.10 6.73
C ALA A 113 -10.77 -7.59 5.29
N LYS A 114 -10.16 -6.76 4.42
CA LYS A 114 -9.76 -7.12 3.06
C LYS A 114 -8.66 -8.19 3.08
N GLY A 115 -7.63 -8.00 3.89
CA GLY A 115 -6.46 -8.87 3.93
C GLY A 115 -5.80 -8.98 2.56
N ASP A 116 -5.54 -10.21 2.12
CA ASP A 116 -4.94 -10.48 0.81
C ASP A 116 -5.94 -10.47 -0.35
N ARG A 117 -7.21 -10.14 -0.12
CA ARG A 117 -8.26 -10.16 -1.15
C ARG A 117 -8.29 -8.85 -1.94
N ASP A 118 -8.80 -8.90 -3.16
CA ASP A 118 -9.12 -7.71 -3.97
C ASP A 118 -10.31 -6.94 -3.34
N PRO A 119 -10.35 -5.59 -3.39
CA PRO A 119 -11.45 -4.80 -2.83
C PRO A 119 -12.79 -5.00 -3.56
N SER A 120 -12.80 -5.71 -4.70
CA SER A 120 -14.00 -6.02 -5.48
C SER A 120 -14.72 -7.31 -5.07
N ASN A 121 -14.27 -8.02 -4.03
CA ASN A 121 -14.80 -9.35 -3.64
C ASN A 121 -15.44 -9.39 -2.25
#